data_AF-A0A522B7N6-F1
#
_entry.id   AF-A0A522B7N6-F1
#
_cell.length_a   1.000
_cell.length_b   1.000
_cell.length_c   1.000
_cell.angle_alpha   90.00
_cell.angle_beta   90.00
_cell.angle_gamma   90.00
#
_symmetry.space_group_name_H-M   'P 1'
#
loop_
_entity.id
_entity.type
_entity.pdbx_description
1 polymer ?
#
loop_
_entity_poly.entity_id
_entity_poly.type
_entity_poly.pdbx_seq_one_letter_code
_entity_poly.pdbx_strand_id
1 'polypeptide(L)'
;MSYQALSAASLPAYLASVPALRERFSDLGDLEVAEVGDGNLNLVFLVTQRGRPEQTLVLKQALPYLRCVGESWPLTRHRMDIEVRALRVFGALCPQHVPEVFHASSEMSLVAMRRLGKHIVLRHGLIAGTVYPKLADHLSTYLARTLFFTSDLHLPPETKKQAVAAAANTELCKITEDLVFTHPYDDSPSNA
;
A
#
# COMPACT_ATOMS: atom_id res chain seq x y z
N MET A 1 12.44 -16.24 6.02
CA MET A 1 12.36 -15.74 7.42
C MET A 1 10.91 -15.79 7.86
N SER A 2 10.57 -16.60 8.87
CA SER A 2 9.21 -16.64 9.40
C SER A 2 8.71 -15.23 9.73
N TYR A 3 7.43 -14.97 9.47
CA TYR A 3 6.83 -13.66 9.67
C TYR A 3 7.10 -13.09 11.06
N GLN A 4 7.44 -11.80 11.11
CA GLN A 4 7.51 -11.00 12.33
C GLN A 4 7.02 -9.58 12.04
N ALA A 5 6.25 -9.00 12.96
CA ALA A 5 5.90 -7.59 12.90
C ALA A 5 7.16 -6.74 13.13
N LEU A 6 7.46 -5.87 12.16
CA LEU A 6 8.60 -4.97 12.24
C LEU A 6 8.28 -3.78 13.15
N SER A 7 9.33 -3.23 13.75
CA SER A 7 9.29 -2.00 14.54
C SER A 7 10.39 -1.06 14.04
N ALA A 8 10.37 0.20 14.47
CA ALA A 8 11.44 1.13 14.13
C ALA A 8 12.85 0.60 14.51
N ALA A 9 12.93 -0.20 15.58
CA ALA A 9 14.18 -0.80 16.06
C ALA A 9 14.62 -2.03 15.24
N SER A 10 13.69 -2.87 14.75
CA SER A 10 14.05 -4.06 13.97
C SER A 10 14.19 -3.80 12.48
N LEU A 11 13.66 -2.67 11.98
CA LEU A 11 13.68 -2.33 10.57
C LEU A 11 15.08 -2.25 9.95
N PRO A 12 16.10 -1.63 10.59
CA PRO A 12 17.45 -1.57 10.01
C PRO A 12 18.06 -2.96 9.77
N ALA A 13 17.86 -3.90 10.70
CA ALA A 13 18.32 -5.27 10.56
C ALA A 13 17.61 -6.00 9.40
N TYR A 14 16.31 -5.76 9.23
CA TYR A 14 15.58 -6.29 8.09
C TYR A 14 16.08 -5.71 6.76
N LEU A 15 16.29 -4.39 6.67
CA LEU A 15 16.85 -3.74 5.48
C LEU A 15 18.22 -4.30 5.12
N ALA A 16 19.08 -4.56 6.12
CA ALA A 16 20.41 -5.15 5.92
C ALA A 16 20.36 -6.57 5.31
N SER A 17 19.31 -7.33 5.63
CA SER A 17 19.10 -8.70 5.15
C SER A 17 18.60 -8.80 3.71
N VAL A 18 18.11 -7.71 3.13
CA VAL A 18 17.53 -7.67 1.78
C VAL A 18 18.44 -6.83 0.87
N PRO A 19 19.22 -7.44 -0.05
CA PRO A 19 20.18 -6.72 -0.89
C PRO A 19 19.60 -5.50 -1.62
N ALA A 20 18.43 -5.67 -2.26
CA ALA A 20 17.74 -4.60 -2.99
C ALA A 20 17.34 -3.39 -2.12
N LEU A 21 17.23 -3.57 -0.80
CA LEU A 21 16.93 -2.50 0.15
C LEU A 21 18.20 -1.93 0.78
N ARG A 22 19.15 -2.80 1.14
CA ARG A 22 20.47 -2.42 1.66
C ARG A 22 21.17 -1.43 0.74
N GLU A 23 21.19 -1.70 -0.56
CA GLU A 23 21.88 -0.87 -1.57
C GLU A 23 21.30 0.53 -1.72
N ARG A 24 20.13 0.81 -1.13
CA ARG A 24 19.49 2.15 -1.19
C ARG A 24 20.03 3.12 -0.14
N PHE A 25 20.78 2.63 0.83
CA PHE A 25 21.28 3.40 1.97
C PHE A 25 22.79 3.29 2.07
N SER A 26 23.45 4.38 2.42
CA SER A 26 24.90 4.41 2.62
C SER A 26 25.31 3.83 3.98
N ASP A 27 24.48 4.00 5.01
CA ASP A 27 24.75 3.49 6.35
C ASP A 27 23.44 3.15 7.08
N LEU A 28 23.17 1.84 7.20
CA LEU A 28 21.98 1.33 7.89
C LEU A 28 22.05 1.53 9.43
N GLY A 29 23.21 1.87 9.99
CA GLY A 29 23.38 2.18 11.41
C GLY A 29 22.91 3.59 11.79
N ASP A 30 22.69 4.48 10.81
CA ASP A 30 22.29 5.87 11.02
C ASP A 30 21.03 6.23 10.19
N LEU A 31 19.97 5.46 10.41
CA LEU A 31 18.67 5.67 9.79
C LEU A 31 17.73 6.44 10.73
N GLU A 32 16.99 7.38 10.15
CA GLU A 32 15.80 7.95 10.75
C GLU A 32 14.59 7.12 10.32
N VAL A 33 13.97 6.43 11.28
CA VAL A 33 12.80 5.59 11.07
C VAL A 33 11.62 6.17 11.85
N ALA A 34 10.55 6.51 11.14
CA ALA A 34 9.29 6.99 11.72
C ALA A 34 8.13 6.09 11.29
N GLU A 35 7.37 5.56 12.24
CA GLU A 35 6.09 4.90 11.97
C GLU A 35 5.03 6.01 11.86
N VAL A 36 4.43 6.15 10.68
CA VAL A 36 3.54 7.28 10.33
C VAL A 36 2.15 6.82 9.89
N GLY A 37 1.78 5.57 10.17
CA GLY A 37 0.48 5.06 9.75
C GLY A 37 -0.65 5.88 10.36
N ASP A 38 -1.28 6.72 9.54
CA ASP A 38 -2.56 7.39 9.83
C ASP A 38 -3.76 6.55 9.38
N GLY A 39 -3.50 5.39 8.76
CA GLY A 39 -4.49 4.46 8.24
C GLY A 39 -4.85 3.30 9.16
N ASN A 40 -5.98 2.67 8.82
CA ASN A 40 -6.68 1.70 9.67
C ASN A 40 -6.08 0.27 9.67
N LEU A 41 -5.27 -0.11 8.67
CA LEU A 41 -4.99 -1.53 8.37
C LEU A 41 -3.54 -2.01 8.58
N ASN A 42 -2.55 -1.16 8.37
CA ASN A 42 -1.16 -1.59 8.15
C ASN A 42 -0.17 -0.67 8.87
N LEU A 43 1.01 -1.18 9.19
CA LEU A 43 2.15 -0.36 9.62
C LEU A 43 2.77 0.33 8.41
N VAL A 44 3.15 1.59 8.55
CA VAL A 44 3.84 2.36 7.51
C VAL A 44 5.05 3.05 8.14
N PHE A 45 6.25 2.66 7.69
CA PHE A 45 7.51 3.24 8.12
C PHE A 45 8.05 4.16 7.02
N LEU A 46 8.38 5.40 7.38
CA LEU A 46 9.26 6.25 6.59
C LEU A 46 10.69 5.97 7.04
N VAL A 47 11.56 5.65 6.10
CA VAL A 47 12.98 5.40 6.36
C VAL A 47 13.79 6.43 5.59
N THR A 48 14.69 7.13 6.26
CA THR A 48 15.56 8.14 5.66
C THR A 48 16.97 7.95 6.19
N GLN A 49 17.98 8.02 5.32
CA GLN A 49 19.36 8.16 5.78
C GLN A 49 19.55 9.52 6.43
N ARG A 50 20.10 9.56 7.65
CA ARG A 50 20.45 10.85 8.28
C ARG A 50 21.46 11.59 7.41
N GLY A 51 21.20 12.88 7.17
CA GLY A 51 22.04 13.73 6.33
C GLY A 51 21.94 13.48 4.81
N ARG A 52 21.13 12.51 4.35
CA ARG A 52 20.92 12.18 2.93
C ARG A 52 19.43 11.93 2.62
N PRO A 53 18.60 12.99 2.57
CA PRO A 53 17.14 12.86 2.44
C PRO A 53 16.68 12.20 1.14
N GLU A 54 17.53 12.14 0.11
CA GLU A 54 17.29 11.43 -1.14
C GLU A 54 17.35 9.90 -0.99
N GLN A 55 18.10 9.39 0.00
CA GLN A 55 18.17 7.98 0.34
C GLN A 55 17.03 7.65 1.29
N THR A 56 15.88 7.31 0.71
CA THR A 56 14.65 7.12 1.47
C THR A 56 13.71 6.12 0.80
N LEU A 57 12.89 5.47 1.62
CA LEU A 57 11.79 4.62 1.16
C LEU A 57 10.63 4.65 2.15
N VAL A 58 9.50 4.12 1.70
CA VAL A 58 8.38 3.73 2.55
C VAL A 58 8.40 2.20 2.65
N LEU A 59 8.28 1.66 3.86
CA LEU A 59 8.00 0.24 4.07
C LEU A 59 6.62 0.11 4.69
N LYS A 60 5.75 -0.65 4.04
CA LYS A 60 4.39 -0.94 4.51
C LYS A 60 4.28 -2.42 4.82
N GLN A 61 3.73 -2.77 5.98
CA GLN A 61 3.57 -4.17 6.41
C GLN A 61 2.14 -4.44 6.89
N ALA A 62 1.57 -5.56 6.44
CA ALA A 62 0.29 -6.05 6.92
C ALA A 62 0.44 -6.91 8.18
N LEU A 63 -0.31 -6.54 9.22
CA LEU A 63 -0.46 -7.32 10.45
C LEU A 63 -1.55 -8.41 10.27
N PRO A 64 -1.57 -9.50 11.05
CA PRO A 64 -2.62 -10.52 10.98
C PRO A 64 -3.99 -10.07 11.55
N TYR A 65 -4.17 -8.77 11.77
CA TYR A 65 -5.37 -8.15 12.30
C TYR A 65 -5.53 -6.72 11.75
N LEU A 66 -6.70 -6.12 11.98
CA LEU A 66 -7.03 -4.74 11.63
C LEU A 66 -6.41 -3.77 12.65
N ARG A 67 -5.45 -2.93 12.23
CA ARG A 67 -4.65 -2.08 13.13
C ARG A 67 -5.49 -1.12 14.00
N CYS A 68 -6.56 -0.51 13.49
CA CYS A 68 -7.37 0.43 14.26
C CYS A 68 -8.24 -0.22 15.34
N VAL A 69 -8.51 -1.52 15.24
CA VAL A 69 -9.30 -2.28 16.23
C VAL A 69 -8.40 -3.13 17.13
N GLY A 70 -7.30 -3.64 16.58
CA GLY A 70 -6.36 -4.53 17.28
C GLY A 70 -6.64 -6.01 17.00
N GLU A 71 -6.05 -6.87 17.82
CA GLU A 71 -6.05 -8.34 17.64
C GLU A 71 -7.44 -8.98 17.70
N SER A 72 -8.43 -8.28 18.27
CA SER A 72 -9.82 -8.73 18.30
C SER A 72 -10.50 -8.79 16.93
N TRP A 73 -9.90 -8.17 15.90
CA TRP A 73 -10.37 -8.25 14.52
C TRP A 73 -9.31 -8.87 13.62
N PRO A 74 -9.26 -10.21 13.51
CA PRO A 74 -8.36 -10.91 12.60
C PRO A 74 -8.55 -10.47 11.15
N LEU A 75 -7.45 -10.33 10.42
CA LEU A 75 -7.47 -9.94 9.02
C LEU A 75 -6.27 -10.55 8.29
N THR A 76 -6.53 -11.27 7.20
CA THR A 76 -5.50 -11.97 6.44
C THR A 76 -4.40 -11.04 5.94
N ARG A 77 -3.15 -11.48 6.11
CA ARG A 77 -1.98 -10.78 5.57
C ARG A 77 -1.88 -10.88 4.05
N HIS A 78 -2.63 -11.80 3.42
CA HIS A 78 -2.66 -11.97 1.97
C HIS A 78 -3.06 -10.69 1.22
N ARG A 79 -3.78 -9.77 1.89
CA ARG A 79 -4.07 -8.44 1.36
C ARG A 79 -2.83 -7.68 0.87
N MET A 80 -1.66 -7.92 1.47
CA MET A 80 -0.41 -7.29 0.99
C MET A 80 0.03 -7.84 -0.37
N ASP A 81 -0.18 -9.13 -0.64
CA ASP A 81 0.13 -9.70 -1.96
C ASP A 81 -0.76 -9.08 -3.05
N ILE A 82 -2.03 -8.85 -2.71
CA ILE A 82 -2.99 -8.15 -3.58
C ILE A 82 -2.55 -6.70 -3.82
N GLU A 83 -2.15 -5.97 -2.76
CA GLU A 83 -1.64 -4.60 -2.88
C GLU A 83 -0.38 -4.53 -3.74
N VAL A 84 0.58 -5.42 -3.53
CA VAL A 84 1.82 -5.51 -4.32
C VAL A 84 1.51 -5.80 -5.79
N ARG A 85 0.59 -6.74 -6.07
CA ARG A 85 0.14 -7.04 -7.43
C ARG A 85 -0.47 -5.81 -8.09
N ALA A 86 -1.40 -5.13 -7.41
CA ALA A 86 -2.03 -3.93 -7.91
C ALA A 86 -1.01 -2.82 -8.18
N LEU A 87 -0.10 -2.53 -7.24
CA LEU A 87 0.97 -1.54 -7.40
C LEU A 87 1.86 -1.84 -8.61
N ARG A 88 2.24 -3.10 -8.82
CA ARG A 88 3.08 -3.50 -9.97
C ARG A 88 2.33 -3.39 -11.29
N VAL A 89 1.11 -3.92 -11.37
CA VAL A 89 0.29 -3.88 -12.61
C VAL A 89 -0.08 -2.43 -12.96
N PHE A 90 -0.61 -1.67 -12.01
CA PHE A 90 -1.01 -0.29 -12.24
C PHE A 90 0.19 0.63 -12.43
N GLY A 91 1.33 0.34 -11.78
CA GLY A 91 2.59 1.04 -12.00
C GLY A 91 3.18 0.81 -13.39
N ALA A 92 3.04 -0.40 -13.96
CA ALA A 92 3.44 -0.65 -15.34
C ALA A 92 2.55 0.11 -16.34
N LEU A 93 1.25 0.21 -16.06
CA LEU A 93 0.29 0.90 -16.92
C LEU A 93 0.33 2.43 -16.78
N CYS A 94 0.68 2.95 -15.59
CA CYS A 94 0.62 4.38 -15.28
C CYS A 94 1.75 4.80 -14.32
N PRO A 95 3.03 4.67 -14.73
CA PRO A 95 4.19 4.85 -13.84
C PRO A 95 4.31 6.25 -13.23
N GLN A 96 3.76 7.27 -13.90
CA GLN A 96 3.77 8.64 -13.40
C GLN A 96 2.78 8.90 -12.25
N HIS A 97 1.83 7.98 -11.98
CA HIS A 97 0.79 8.14 -10.96
C HIS A 97 0.77 7.03 -9.89
N VAL A 98 1.72 6.10 -9.93
CA VAL A 98 1.86 5.02 -8.93
C VAL A 98 3.29 5.03 -8.38
N PRO A 99 3.51 4.85 -7.06
CA PRO A 99 4.86 4.75 -6.51
C PRO A 99 5.55 3.46 -6.99
N GLU A 100 6.82 3.60 -7.35
CA GLU A 100 7.67 2.46 -7.71
C GLU A 100 7.85 1.50 -6.54
N VAL A 101 7.71 0.20 -6.78
CA VAL A 101 7.95 -0.86 -5.80
C VAL A 101 9.40 -1.32 -5.92
N PHE A 102 10.18 -1.13 -4.85
CA PHE A 102 11.58 -1.58 -4.78
C PHE A 102 11.70 -3.04 -4.36
N HIS A 103 10.86 -3.47 -3.41
CA HIS A 103 10.86 -4.83 -2.90
C HIS A 103 9.47 -5.20 -2.38
N ALA A 104 9.16 -6.50 -2.39
CA ALA A 104 8.00 -7.04 -1.71
C ALA A 104 8.31 -8.46 -1.22
N SER A 105 7.73 -8.82 -0.08
CA SER A 105 7.88 -10.14 0.52
C SER A 105 6.52 -10.63 0.99
N SER A 106 6.03 -11.72 0.39
CA SER A 106 4.79 -12.39 0.82
C SER A 106 4.96 -13.00 2.22
N GLU A 107 6.14 -13.57 2.50
CA GLU A 107 6.48 -14.19 3.78
C GLU A 107 6.37 -13.18 4.94
N MET A 108 6.95 -11.99 4.75
CA MET A 108 6.89 -10.88 5.72
C MET A 108 5.65 -9.99 5.55
N SER A 109 4.84 -10.26 4.53
CA SER A 109 3.66 -9.49 4.14
C SER A 109 3.93 -7.99 4.10
N LEU A 110 4.94 -7.60 3.34
CA LEU A 110 5.36 -6.21 3.21
C LEU A 110 5.68 -5.79 1.78
N VAL A 111 5.68 -4.49 1.58
CA VAL A 111 6.14 -3.79 0.38
C VAL A 111 7.03 -2.62 0.78
N ALA A 112 8.17 -2.49 0.09
CA ALA A 112 9.03 -1.32 0.16
C ALA A 112 8.93 -0.56 -1.17
N MET A 113 8.64 0.73 -1.12
CA MET A 113 8.31 1.54 -2.29
C MET A 113 8.82 2.98 -2.18
N ARG A 114 8.77 3.71 -3.29
CA ARG A 114 9.13 5.12 -3.38
C ARG A 114 8.39 5.97 -2.34
N ARG A 115 9.15 6.75 -1.56
CA ARG A 115 8.58 7.75 -0.65
C ARG A 115 8.10 8.97 -1.43
N LEU A 116 6.90 9.44 -1.11
CA LEU A 116 6.30 10.64 -1.71
C LEU A 116 6.46 11.87 -0.77
N GLY A 117 7.64 12.10 -0.20
CA GLY A 117 7.84 12.99 0.95
C GLY A 117 7.52 14.48 0.75
N LYS A 118 7.37 14.94 -0.50
CA LYS A 118 6.93 16.31 -0.85
C LYS A 118 5.41 16.42 -1.08
N HIS A 119 4.65 15.36 -0.82
CA HIS A 119 3.22 15.28 -1.10
C HIS A 119 2.43 15.13 0.19
N ILE A 120 1.17 15.53 0.12
CA ILE A 120 0.16 15.31 1.16
C ILE A 120 -0.95 14.41 0.61
N VAL A 121 -1.71 13.78 1.50
CA VAL A 121 -2.95 13.09 1.13
C VAL A 121 -3.94 14.11 0.57
N LEU A 122 -4.51 13.81 -0.60
CA LEU A 122 -5.41 14.71 -1.34
C LEU A 122 -6.54 15.27 -0.47
N ARG A 123 -7.13 14.44 0.40
CA ARG A 123 -8.18 14.82 1.34
C ARG A 123 -7.80 16.05 2.18
N HIS A 124 -6.60 16.10 2.73
CA HIS A 124 -6.13 17.24 3.54
C HIS A 124 -6.04 18.52 2.71
N GLY A 125 -5.54 18.42 1.47
CA GLY A 125 -5.50 19.54 0.54
C GLY A 125 -6.89 20.06 0.18
N LEU A 126 -7.84 19.17 -0.09
CA LEU A 126 -9.22 19.53 -0.40
C LEU A 126 -9.93 20.20 0.79
N ILE A 127 -9.75 19.69 2.01
CA ILE A 127 -10.28 20.31 3.24
C ILE A 127 -9.69 21.72 3.42
N ALA A 128 -8.42 21.92 3.11
CA ALA A 128 -7.75 23.22 3.17
C ALA A 128 -8.11 24.16 1.99
N GLY A 129 -9.02 23.76 1.10
CA GLY A 129 -9.42 24.57 -0.06
C GLY A 129 -8.36 24.68 -1.15
N THR A 130 -7.35 23.80 -1.15
CA THR A 130 -6.29 23.81 -2.17
C THR A 130 -6.84 23.35 -3.51
N VAL A 131 -6.64 24.16 -4.55
CA VAL A 131 -6.98 23.80 -5.93
C VAL A 131 -5.81 23.09 -6.58
N TYR A 132 -6.08 21.94 -7.21
CA TYR A 132 -5.10 21.14 -7.94
C TYR A 132 -5.43 21.15 -9.45
N PRO A 133 -4.85 22.07 -10.25
CA PRO A 133 -5.27 22.27 -11.64
C PRO A 133 -5.17 21.04 -12.54
N LYS A 134 -4.27 20.10 -12.22
CA LYS A 134 -4.03 18.88 -12.99
C LYS A 134 -4.73 17.64 -12.43
N LEU A 135 -5.53 17.78 -11.37
CA LEU A 135 -6.11 16.62 -10.68
C LEU A 135 -7.01 15.80 -11.61
N ALA A 136 -7.88 16.47 -12.37
CA ALA A 136 -8.78 15.82 -13.32
C ALA A 136 -8.02 15.05 -14.41
N ASP A 137 -7.00 15.68 -15.02
CA ASP A 137 -6.18 15.05 -16.07
C ASP A 137 -5.39 13.84 -15.54
N HIS A 138 -4.76 13.98 -14.37
CA HIS A 138 -3.98 12.90 -13.78
C HIS A 138 -4.87 11.71 -13.35
N LEU A 139 -6.00 11.98 -12.69
CA LEU A 139 -6.93 10.93 -12.26
C LEU A 139 -7.61 10.25 -13.44
N SER A 140 -8.09 11.00 -14.43
CA SER A 140 -8.72 10.42 -15.62
C SER A 140 -7.73 9.54 -16.40
N THR A 141 -6.47 9.97 -16.53
CA THR A 141 -5.40 9.17 -17.13
C THR A 141 -5.16 7.87 -16.34
N TYR A 142 -5.08 7.95 -15.01
CA TYR A 142 -4.91 6.78 -14.15
C TYR A 142 -6.08 5.80 -14.29
N LEU A 143 -7.33 6.27 -14.17
CA LEU A 143 -8.54 5.46 -14.27
C LEU A 143 -8.67 4.82 -15.66
N ALA A 144 -8.53 5.60 -16.73
CA ALA A 144 -8.66 5.09 -18.09
C ALA A 144 -7.66 3.96 -18.36
N ARG A 145 -6.38 4.17 -18.03
CA ARG A 145 -5.34 3.15 -18.25
C ARG A 145 -5.56 1.90 -17.40
N THR A 146 -5.76 2.08 -16.09
CA THR A 146 -5.85 0.93 -15.18
C THR A 146 -7.11 0.10 -15.40
N LEU A 147 -8.25 0.73 -15.68
CA LEU A 147 -9.51 0.02 -15.91
C LEU A 147 -9.58 -0.60 -17.31
N PHE A 148 -9.18 0.14 -18.36
CA PHE A 148 -9.27 -0.36 -19.73
C PHE A 148 -8.32 -1.54 -19.98
N PHE A 149 -7.03 -1.38 -19.68
CA PHE A 149 -6.01 -2.40 -19.96
C PHE A 149 -6.11 -3.63 -19.05
N THR A 150 -6.97 -3.61 -18.04
CA THR A 150 -7.26 -4.79 -17.20
C THR A 150 -8.67 -5.36 -17.41
N SER A 151 -9.42 -4.84 -18.39
CA SER A 151 -10.74 -5.31 -18.78
C SER A 151 -10.70 -6.36 -19.90
N ASP A 152 -11.82 -7.04 -20.10
CA ASP A 152 -12.06 -7.94 -21.25
C ASP A 152 -12.03 -7.22 -22.61
N LEU A 153 -12.08 -5.89 -22.64
CA LEU A 153 -11.93 -5.10 -23.88
C LEU A 153 -10.51 -5.14 -24.43
N HIS A 154 -9.53 -5.48 -23.59
CA HIS A 154 -8.11 -5.51 -23.96
C HIS A 154 -7.46 -6.87 -23.71
N LEU A 155 -7.74 -7.50 -22.57
CA LEU A 155 -7.08 -8.74 -22.19
C LEU A 155 -7.71 -9.95 -22.90
N PRO A 156 -6.89 -10.91 -23.40
CA PRO A 156 -7.39 -12.19 -23.82
C PRO A 156 -8.16 -12.90 -22.69
N PRO A 157 -9.23 -13.66 -23.00
CA PRO A 157 -10.07 -14.30 -21.98
C PRO A 157 -9.32 -15.18 -20.97
N GLU A 158 -8.26 -15.86 -21.40
CA GLU A 158 -7.43 -16.69 -20.52
C GLU A 158 -6.67 -15.84 -19.49
N THR A 159 -5.94 -14.82 -19.96
CA THR A 159 -5.21 -13.87 -19.09
C THR A 159 -6.17 -13.18 -18.11
N LYS A 160 -7.36 -12.79 -18.58
CA LYS A 160 -8.37 -12.18 -17.71
C LYS A 160 -8.86 -13.13 -16.62
N LYS A 161 -9.16 -14.40 -16.94
CA LYS A 161 -9.58 -15.39 -15.94
C LYS A 161 -8.50 -15.66 -14.90
N GLN A 162 -7.23 -15.76 -15.32
CA GLN A 162 -6.10 -15.89 -14.40
C GLN A 162 -5.97 -14.65 -13.49
N ALA A 163 -6.16 -13.45 -14.04
CA ALA A 163 -6.12 -12.20 -13.28
C ALA A 163 -7.26 -12.12 -12.25
N VAL A 164 -8.48 -12.56 -12.60
CA VAL A 164 -9.61 -12.64 -11.66
C VAL A 164 -9.30 -13.59 -10.50
N ALA A 165 -8.82 -14.80 -10.80
CA ALA A 165 -8.46 -15.76 -9.76
C ALA A 165 -7.37 -15.21 -8.82
N ALA A 166 -6.38 -14.52 -9.37
CA ALA A 166 -5.27 -13.96 -8.61
C ALA A 166 -5.60 -12.66 -7.86
N ALA A 167 -6.76 -12.06 -8.13
CA ALA A 167 -7.26 -10.86 -7.46
C ALA A 167 -8.30 -11.17 -6.36
N ALA A 168 -8.59 -12.44 -6.11
CA ALA A 168 -9.52 -12.85 -5.07
C ALA A 168 -9.09 -12.29 -3.70
N ASN A 169 -9.95 -11.49 -3.08
CA ASN A 169 -9.66 -10.76 -1.85
C ASN A 169 -10.87 -10.72 -0.91
N THR A 170 -11.37 -11.91 -0.57
CA THR A 170 -12.68 -12.10 0.08
C THR A 170 -12.86 -11.31 1.37
N GLU A 171 -11.83 -11.24 2.23
CA GLU A 171 -11.95 -10.53 3.52
C GLU A 171 -12.08 -9.00 3.35
N LEU A 172 -11.32 -8.38 2.43
CA LEU A 172 -11.49 -6.95 2.16
C LEU A 172 -12.79 -6.66 1.37
N CYS A 173 -13.21 -7.58 0.50
CA CYS A 173 -14.52 -7.49 -0.15
C CYS A 173 -15.64 -7.50 0.88
N LYS A 174 -15.60 -8.43 1.86
CA LYS A 174 -16.59 -8.52 2.94
C LYS A 174 -16.66 -7.24 3.77
N ILE A 175 -15.51 -6.63 4.11
CA ILE A 175 -15.49 -5.34 4.79
C ILE A 175 -16.23 -4.26 3.98
N THR A 176 -16.08 -4.27 2.65
CA THR A 176 -16.77 -3.31 1.77
C THR A 176 -18.27 -3.63 1.69
N GLU A 177 -18.63 -4.90 1.53
CA GLU A 177 -20.02 -5.40 1.55
C GLU A 177 -20.75 -4.94 2.82
N ASP A 178 -20.11 -5.09 3.97
CA ASP A 178 -20.67 -4.72 5.26
C ASP A 178 -20.74 -3.21 5.43
N LEU A 179 -19.61 -2.51 5.37
CA LEU A 179 -19.52 -1.10 5.78
C LEU A 179 -20.06 -0.12 4.74
N VAL A 180 -20.18 -0.53 3.47
CA VAL A 180 -20.65 0.35 2.38
C VAL A 180 -22.05 -0.04 1.92
N PHE A 181 -22.34 -1.33 1.80
CA PHE A 181 -23.56 -1.81 1.16
C PHE A 181 -24.61 -2.36 2.12
N THR A 182 -24.30 -2.57 3.41
CA THR A 182 -25.21 -3.20 4.37
C THR A 182 -25.43 -2.36 5.62
N HIS A 183 -24.41 -2.19 6.46
CA HIS A 183 -24.53 -1.58 7.78
C HIS A 183 -25.12 -0.17 7.78
N PRO A 184 -24.81 0.72 6.81
CA PRO A 184 -25.46 2.05 6.78
C PRO A 184 -26.99 2.00 6.61
N TYR A 185 -27.55 0.84 6.27
CA TYR A 185 -28.97 0.63 5.99
C TYR A 185 -29.67 -0.25 7.03
N ASP A 186 -29.00 -0.65 8.12
CA ASP A 186 -29.57 -1.39 9.25
C ASP A 186 -29.12 -0.84 10.62
N ASP A 187 -29.64 -1.42 11.71
CA ASP A 187 -29.26 -1.05 13.09
C ASP A 187 -27.96 -1.77 13.51
N SER A 188 -26.89 -1.52 12.77
CA SER A 188 -25.57 -2.08 13.06
C SER A 188 -24.86 -1.32 14.18
N PRO A 189 -24.25 -2.02 15.16
CA PRO A 189 -23.41 -1.40 16.19
C PRO A 189 -22.23 -0.59 15.64
N SER A 190 -21.84 -0.81 14.37
CA SER A 190 -20.75 -0.06 13.72
C SER A 190 -21.14 1.35 13.27
N ASN A 191 -22.42 1.71 13.33
CA ASN A 191 -22.93 3.04 12.98
C ASN A 191 -22.92 4.02 14.16
N ALA A 192 -22.60 3.54 15.36
CA ALA A 192 -22.60 4.32 16.60
C ALA A 192 -21.40 5.28 16.71
#